data_AF-A0A538RB51-F1
#
_entry.id   AF-A0A538RB51-F1
#
_cell.length_a   1.000
_cell.length_b   1.000
_cell.length_c   1.000
_cell.angle_alpha   90.00
_cell.angle_beta   90.00
_cell.angle_gamma   90.00
#
_symmetry.space_group_name_H-M   'P 1'
#
loop_
_entity.id
_entity.type
_entity.pdbx_description
1 polymer ?
#
loop_
_entity_poly.entity_id
_entity_poly.type
_entity_poly.pdbx_seq_one_letter_code
_entity_poly.pdbx_strand_id
1 'polypeptide(L)' 'MSDRDDDDLLIEEVASAHRPVLRDELRYHPAWHDLDAEGRRRAFDLGGELRALEAALDPEGLSTAARAVLARIARGR' A
#
# COMPACT_ATOMS: atom_id res chain seq x y z
N MET A 1 -25.54 3.14 -2.53
CA MET A 1 -24.39 2.40 -1.99
C MET A 1 -24.67 2.18 -0.52
N SER A 2 -24.35 0.99 -0.01
CA SER A 2 -24.42 0.72 1.42
C SER A 2 -23.18 1.28 2.10
N ASP A 3 -23.25 1.64 3.38
CA ASP A 3 -22.08 2.06 4.17
C ASP A 3 -20.89 1.07 4.06
N ARG A 4 -21.18 -0.23 3.94
CA ARG A 4 -20.18 -1.28 3.70
C ARG A 4 -19.47 -1.16 2.35
N ASP A 5 -20.19 -0.78 1.30
CA ASP A 5 -19.60 -0.61 -0.03
C ASP A 5 -18.67 0.62 -0.05
N ASP A 6 -19.00 1.65 0.72
CA ASP A 6 -18.18 2.85 0.88
C ASP A 6 -16.89 2.53 1.69
N ASP A 7 -16.99 1.73 2.75
CA ASP A 7 -15.83 1.27 3.54
C ASP A 7 -14.86 0.41 2.71
N ASP A 8 -15.39 -0.51 1.90
CA ASP A 8 -14.57 -1.38 1.06
C ASP A 8 -13.81 -0.55 0.00
N LEU A 9 -14.42 0.50 -0.55
CA LEU A 9 -13.73 1.45 -1.43
C LEU A 9 -12.59 2.20 -0.73
N LEU A 10 -12.82 2.71 0.50
CA LEU A 10 -11.77 3.38 1.26
C LEU A 10 -10.61 2.43 1.58
N ILE A 11 -10.90 1.17 1.87
CA ILE A 11 -9.90 0.11 2.09
C ILE A 11 -9.08 -0.10 0.81
N GLU A 12 -9.73 -0.24 -0.34
CA GLU A 12 -9.07 -0.41 -1.64
C GLU A 12 -8.18 0.80 -1.98
N GLU A 13 -8.69 2.02 -1.80
CA GLU A 13 -7.92 3.26 -2.02
C GLU A 13 -6.68 3.32 -1.12
N VAL A 14 -6.82 2.98 0.16
CA VAL A 14 -5.69 2.98 1.10
C VAL A 14 -4.66 1.89 0.73
N ALA A 15 -5.12 0.69 0.40
CA ALA A 15 -4.25 -0.46 0.15
C ALA A 15 -3.48 -0.36 -1.18
N SER A 16 -4.14 0.14 -2.24
CA SER A 16 -3.58 0.22 -3.59
C SER A 16 -2.86 1.53 -3.90
N ALA A 17 -2.95 2.52 -3.00
CA ALA A 17 -2.53 3.86 -3.33
C ALA A 17 -1.04 3.98 -3.65
N HIS A 18 -0.77 4.35 -4.91
CA HIS A 18 0.49 4.96 -5.29
C HIS A 18 0.72 6.25 -4.50
N ARG A 19 1.83 6.34 -3.78
CA ARG A 19 2.27 7.56 -3.11
C ARG A 19 3.53 8.09 -3.79
N PRO A 20 3.56 9.36 -4.22
CA PRO A 20 4.81 9.97 -4.67
C PRO A 20 5.82 9.94 -3.52
N VAL A 21 7.02 9.46 -3.82
CA VAL A 21 8.09 9.32 -2.84
C VAL A 21 8.58 10.72 -2.44
N LEU A 22 8.11 11.22 -1.31
CA LEU A 22 8.69 12.41 -0.66
C LEU A 22 9.81 11.95 0.27
N ARG A 23 10.96 12.62 0.16
CA ARG A 23 12.18 12.21 0.89
C ARG A 23 12.12 12.53 2.38
N ASP A 24 11.36 13.55 2.77
CA ASP A 24 11.49 14.18 4.09
C ASP A 24 10.17 14.21 4.89
N GLU A 25 9.09 13.61 4.38
CA GLU A 25 7.77 13.65 5.04
C GLU A 25 6.98 12.34 4.82
N LEU A 26 6.44 11.79 5.91
CA LEU A 26 5.47 10.70 5.85
C LEU A 26 4.10 11.26 5.45
N ARG A 27 3.58 10.85 4.29
CA ARG A 27 2.22 11.21 3.85
C ARG A 27 1.26 10.03 3.89
N TYR A 28 0.20 10.19 4.67
CA TYR A 28 -0.92 9.26 4.73
C TYR A 28 -1.88 9.45 3.54
N HIS A 29 -2.67 8.42 3.20
CA HIS A 29 -3.84 8.64 2.32
C HIS A 29 -4.82 9.56 3.03
N PRO A 30 -5.50 10.50 2.35
CA PRO A 30 -6.64 11.21 2.94
C PRO A 30 -7.67 10.24 3.57
N ALA A 31 -8.10 9.22 2.81
CA ALA A 31 -8.97 8.12 3.27
C ALA A 31 -8.47 7.31 4.48
N TRP A 32 -7.18 7.40 4.85
CA TRP A 32 -6.66 6.70 6.04
C TRP A 32 -7.35 7.17 7.33
N HIS A 33 -7.68 8.46 7.38
CA HIS A 33 -8.32 9.07 8.54
C HIS A 33 -9.80 8.70 8.66
N ASP A 34 -10.42 8.36 7.54
CA ASP A 34 -11.83 7.97 7.47
C ASP A 34 -12.03 6.49 7.84
N LEU A 35 -10.98 5.66 7.73
CA LEU A 35 -11.01 4.27 8.21
C LEU A 35 -10.92 4.19 9.74
N ASP A 36 -11.75 3.31 10.32
CA ASP A 36 -11.65 2.90 11.72
C ASP A 36 -10.47 1.91 11.95
N ALA A 37 -10.35 1.39 13.17
CA ALA A 37 -9.26 0.48 13.50
C ALA A 37 -9.32 -0.85 12.74
N GLU A 38 -10.50 -1.35 12.40
CA GLU A 38 -10.67 -2.59 11.64
C GLU A 38 -10.40 -2.36 10.15
N GLY A 39 -10.94 -1.29 9.57
CA GLY A 39 -10.67 -0.90 8.19
C GLY A 39 -9.17 -0.70 7.92
N ARG A 40 -8.44 -0.10 8.86
CA ARG A 40 -6.98 0.03 8.77
C ARG A 40 -6.24 -1.31 8.77
N ARG A 41 -6.71 -2.30 9.56
CA ARG A 41 -6.15 -3.66 9.53
C ARG A 41 -6.43 -4.33 8.20
N ARG A 42 -7.68 -4.30 7.73
CA ARG A 42 -8.09 -4.86 6.44
C ARG A 42 -7.30 -4.26 5.27
N ALA A 43 -7.06 -2.95 5.28
CA ALA A 43 -6.24 -2.28 4.27
C ALA A 43 -4.77 -2.73 4.30
N PHE A 44 -4.21 -2.99 5.48
CA PHE A 44 -2.86 -3.56 5.61
C PHE A 44 -2.79 -4.97 5.03
N ASP A 45 -3.75 -5.82 5.38
CA ASP A 45 -3.81 -7.22 4.91
C ASP A 45 -3.99 -7.27 3.38
N LEU A 46 -4.93 -6.50 2.83
CA LEU A 46 -5.12 -6.35 1.39
C LEU A 46 -3.84 -5.86 0.70
N GLY A 47 -3.15 -4.88 1.28
CA GLY A 47 -1.86 -4.42 0.76
C GLY A 47 -0.80 -5.53 0.76
N GLY A 48 -0.84 -6.46 1.71
CA GLY A 48 0.02 -7.65 1.74
C GLY A 48 -0.27 -8.59 0.57
N GLU A 49 -1.55 -8.87 0.34
CA GLU A 49 -2.02 -9.71 -0.77
C GLU A 49 -1.65 -9.12 -2.13
N LEU A 50 -1.86 -7.81 -2.33
CA LEU A 50 -1.48 -7.10 -3.56
C LEU A 50 0.02 -7.22 -3.85
N ARG A 51 0.88 -7.12 -2.83
CA ARG A 51 2.33 -7.26 -3.01
C ARG A 51 2.74 -8.68 -3.39
N ALA A 52 2.02 -9.70 -2.91
CA ALA A 52 2.26 -11.08 -3.31
C ALA A 52 1.92 -11.28 -4.79
N LEU A 53 0.84 -10.66 -5.27
CA LEU A 53 0.47 -10.65 -6.69
C LEU A 53 1.51 -9.88 -7.54
N GLU A 54 1.97 -8.72 -7.08
CA GLU A 54 3.06 -7.98 -7.75
C GLU A 54 4.31 -8.84 -7.93
N ALA A 55 4.74 -9.50 -6.84
CA ALA A 55 5.90 -10.38 -6.86
C ALA A 55 5.72 -11.56 -7.82
N ALA A 56 4.53 -12.16 -7.88
CA ALA A 56 4.24 -13.27 -8.80
C ALA A 56 4.30 -12.85 -10.29
N LEU A 57 4.11 -11.56 -10.60
CA LEU A 57 4.17 -11.01 -11.95
C LEU A 57 5.58 -10.51 -12.34
N ASP A 58 6.49 -10.39 -11.38
CA ASP A 58 7.84 -9.91 -11.59
C ASP A 58 8.80 -11.09 -11.90
N PRO A 59 9.65 -11.00 -12.95
CA PRO A 59 10.56 -12.09 -13.31
C PRO A 59 11.55 -12.50 -12.21
N GLU A 60 11.86 -11.58 -11.28
CA GLU A 60 12.76 -11.81 -10.16
C GLU A 60 12.00 -12.13 -8.86
N GLY A 61 10.67 -12.22 -8.91
CA GLY A 61 9.83 -12.46 -7.74
C GLY A 61 9.72 -11.26 -6.79
N LEU A 62 9.97 -10.03 -7.28
CA LEU A 62 10.03 -8.84 -6.45
C LEU A 62 8.80 -7.94 -6.59
N SER A 63 8.25 -7.50 -5.46
CA SER A 63 7.25 -6.42 -5.46
C SER A 63 7.90 -5.05 -5.74
N THR A 64 7.08 -4.07 -6.09
CA THR A 64 7.55 -2.68 -6.31
C THR A 64 8.20 -2.10 -5.05
N ALA A 65 7.64 -2.43 -3.87
CA ALA A 65 8.19 -2.06 -2.57
C ALA A 65 9.57 -2.71 -2.33
N ALA A 66 9.73 -4.00 -2.65
CA ALA A 66 11.01 -4.71 -2.51
C ALA A 66 12.08 -4.09 -3.41
N ARG A 67 11.75 -3.79 -4.68
CA ARG A 67 12.67 -3.09 -5.60
C ARG A 67 13.08 -1.72 -5.07
N ALA A 68 12.16 -0.95 -4.48
CA ALA A 68 12.46 0.35 -3.89
C ALA A 68 13.42 0.26 -2.68
N VAL A 69 13.24 -0.74 -1.81
CA VAL A 69 14.13 -1.00 -0.67
C VAL A 69 15.53 -1.41 -1.16
N LEU A 70 15.62 -2.35 -2.10
CA LEU A 70 16.90 -2.79 -2.66
C LEU A 70 17.65 -1.64 -3.34
N ALA A 71 16.95 -0.78 -4.08
CA ALA A 71 17.53 0.42 -4.67
C ALA A 71 18.06 1.41 -3.62
N ARG A 72 17.47 1.46 -2.43
CA ARG A 72 17.93 2.31 -1.32
C ARG A 72 19.20 1.74 -0.68
N ILE A 73 19.21 0.44 -0.39
CA ILE A 73 20.38 -0.29 0.13
C ILE A 73 21.56 -0.16 -0.83
N ALA A 74 21.34 -0.37 -2.13
CA ALA A 74 22.38 -0.25 -3.15
C ALA A 74 22.98 1.18 -3.26
N ARG A 75 22.22 2.21 -2.85
CA ARG A 75 22.68 3.61 -2.79
C ARG A 75 23.34 3.98 -1.46
N GLY A 76 23.43 3.05 -0.50
CA GLY A 76 23.95 3.30 0.85
C GLY A 76 23.08 4.26 1.66
N ARG A 77 21.76 4.25 1.43
CA ARG A 77 20.76 5.10 2.10
C ARG A 77 19.76 4.28 2.92
#